data_AF-A0A9D1GSU1-F1
#
_entry.id   AF-A0A9D1GSU1-F1
#
_cell.length_a   1.000
_cell.length_b   1.000
_cell.length_c   1.000
_cell.angle_alpha   90.00
_cell.angle_beta   90.00
_cell.angle_gamma   90.00
#
_symmetry.space_group_name_H-M   'P 1'
#
loop_
_entity.id
_entity.type
_entity.pdbx_description
1 polymer ?
#
loop_
_entity_poly.entity_id
_entity_poly.type
_entity_poly.pdbx_seq_one_letter_code
_entity_poly.pdbx_strand_id
1 'polypeptide(L)'
;MNKKWLLIKSGLLLIVCWLTSLVIVMFFPAMYQKFGVIMCVVFGFCSVGASMCIYGNYALGVGKKLRVIDERASGEDNSKFGLLLGLVPTAINYIYVIILFLSKFGVIKYDFYPLYKTLTFYFMPLTYLTAPNSAEYVDGAVQSVPVPATELSVGTLVLVTLLPLLFLLINHISFTVSYKQVDVKSRILYGK
;
A
#
# COMPACT_ATOMS: atom_id res chain seq x y z
N MET A 1 6.06 -13.64 -23.58
CA MET A 1 5.79 -12.40 -22.80
C MET A 1 6.98 -12.08 -21.92
N ASN A 2 7.44 -10.83 -21.83
CA ASN A 2 8.63 -10.47 -21.04
C ASN A 2 8.28 -10.29 -19.55
N LYS A 3 8.57 -11.32 -18.72
CA LYS A 3 8.29 -11.32 -17.27
C LYS A 3 9.00 -10.15 -16.55
N LYS A 4 10.21 -9.76 -16.96
CA LYS A 4 10.96 -8.63 -16.36
C LYS A 4 10.25 -7.30 -16.56
N TRP A 5 9.68 -7.07 -17.75
CA TRP A 5 8.94 -5.85 -18.04
C TRP A 5 7.65 -5.73 -17.21
N LEU A 6 7.01 -6.86 -16.88
CA LEU A 6 5.85 -6.86 -16.00
C LEU A 6 6.22 -6.46 -14.55
N LEU A 7 7.38 -6.93 -14.06
CA LEU A 7 7.87 -6.52 -12.74
C LEU A 7 8.17 -5.02 -12.68
N ILE A 8 8.79 -4.45 -13.72
CA ILE A 8 9.04 -3.01 -13.82
C ILE A 8 7.71 -2.23 -13.83
N LYS A 9 6.72 -2.69 -14.61
CA LYS A 9 5.38 -2.08 -14.62
C LYS A 9 4.70 -2.13 -13.25
N SER A 10 4.86 -3.22 -12.51
CA SER A 10 4.36 -3.33 -11.13
C SER A 10 4.97 -2.25 -10.22
N GLY A 11 6.27 -1.97 -10.37
CA GLY A 11 6.93 -0.87 -9.68
C GLY A 11 6.42 0.51 -10.10
N LEU A 12 6.25 0.75 -11.40
CA LEU A 12 5.73 2.02 -11.92
C LEU A 12 4.29 2.31 -11.46
N LEU A 13 3.49 1.28 -11.23
CA LEU A 13 2.13 1.44 -10.68
C LEU A 13 2.10 2.00 -9.25
N LEU A 14 3.20 1.96 -8.50
CA LEU A 14 3.28 2.67 -7.22
C LEU A 14 3.13 4.17 -7.40
N ILE A 15 3.68 4.74 -8.48
CA ILE A 15 3.54 6.18 -8.77
C ILE A 15 2.08 6.51 -9.04
N VAL A 16 1.36 5.64 -9.76
CA VAL A 16 -0.07 5.81 -10.01
C VAL A 16 -0.85 5.72 -8.69
N CYS A 17 -0.56 4.72 -7.85
CA CYS A 17 -1.20 4.59 -6.53
C CYS A 17 -0.91 5.81 -5.64
N TRP A 18 0.32 6.33 -5.69
CA TRP A 18 0.73 7.52 -4.97
C TRP A 18 -0.05 8.75 -5.44
N LEU A 19 -0.16 8.97 -6.76
CA LEU A 19 -0.93 10.08 -7.33
C LEU A 19 -2.43 9.98 -7.01
N THR A 20 -3.03 8.80 -7.13
CA THR A 20 -4.44 8.60 -6.79
C THR A 20 -4.69 8.83 -5.30
N SER A 21 -3.77 8.35 -4.45
CA SER A 21 -3.89 8.53 -3.00
C SER A 21 -3.61 9.96 -2.56
N LEU A 22 -2.75 10.70 -3.26
CA LEU A 22 -2.53 12.13 -3.04
C LEU A 22 -3.85 12.89 -3.15
N VAL A 23 -4.65 12.64 -4.20
CA VAL A 23 -5.95 13.29 -4.40
C VAL A 23 -6.90 12.98 -3.24
N ILE A 24 -6.92 11.74 -2.75
CA ILE A 24 -7.74 11.35 -1.59
C ILE A 24 -7.25 12.08 -0.33
N VAL A 25 -5.95 12.10 -0.09
CA VAL A 25 -5.32 12.69 1.10
C VAL A 25 -5.42 14.23 1.10
N MET A 26 -5.55 14.90 -0.04
CA MET A 26 -5.77 16.36 -0.08
C MET A 26 -7.03 16.80 0.68
N PHE A 27 -8.09 16.00 0.68
CA PHE A 27 -9.32 16.29 1.42
C PHE A 27 -9.29 15.81 2.87
N PHE A 28 -8.31 14.98 3.22
CA PHE A 28 -8.22 14.34 4.54
C PHE A 28 -8.09 15.35 5.70
N PRO A 29 -7.20 16.35 5.67
CA PRO A 29 -7.07 17.31 6.77
C PRO A 29 -8.37 18.07 7.08
N ALA A 30 -9.07 18.53 6.04
CA ALA A 30 -10.31 19.28 6.18
C ALA A 30 -11.43 18.42 6.81
N MET A 31 -11.48 17.13 6.48
CA MET A 31 -12.45 16.20 7.03
C MET A 31 -12.06 15.71 8.42
N TYR A 32 -10.77 15.49 8.67
CA TYR A 32 -10.26 15.08 9.98
C TYR A 32 -10.50 16.15 11.05
N GLN A 33 -10.37 17.44 10.73
CA GLN A 33 -10.68 18.53 11.67
C GLN A 33 -12.14 18.52 12.13
N LYS A 34 -13.08 18.09 11.27
CA LYS A 34 -14.52 18.10 11.59
C LYS A 34 -15.03 16.83 12.25
N PHE A 35 -14.52 15.68 11.83
CA PHE A 35 -15.07 14.37 12.19
C PHE A 35 -14.07 13.47 12.94
N GLY A 36 -12.82 13.93 13.11
CA GLY A 36 -11.79 13.26 13.88
C GLY A 36 -11.41 11.88 13.35
N VAL A 37 -11.18 10.95 14.28
CA VAL A 37 -10.60 9.61 14.05
C VAL A 37 -11.42 8.76 13.08
N ILE A 38 -12.74 8.97 12.98
CA ILE A 38 -13.61 8.23 12.05
C ILE A 38 -13.13 8.42 10.60
N MET A 39 -12.68 9.63 10.25
CA MET A 39 -12.20 9.92 8.91
C MET A 39 -10.89 9.22 8.58
N CYS A 40 -10.04 8.92 9.57
CA CYS A 40 -8.84 8.10 9.35
C CYS A 40 -9.20 6.70 8.84
N VAL A 41 -10.28 6.11 9.39
CA VAL A 41 -10.76 4.80 8.96
C VAL A 41 -11.38 4.87 7.56
N VAL A 42 -12.28 5.83 7.33
CA VAL A 42 -12.95 5.99 6.03
C VAL A 42 -11.96 6.27 4.90
N PHE A 43 -11.11 7.29 5.07
CA PHE A 43 -10.09 7.63 4.08
C PHE A 43 -9.03 6.53 3.96
N GLY A 44 -8.73 5.82 5.05
CA GLY A 44 -7.86 4.66 5.04
C GLY A 44 -8.38 3.54 4.15
N PHE A 45 -9.66 3.20 4.29
CA PHE A 45 -10.33 2.24 3.40
C PHE A 45 -10.40 2.72 1.96
N CYS A 46 -10.70 3.99 1.71
CA CYS A 46 -10.69 4.55 0.36
C CYS A 46 -9.30 4.48 -0.29
N SER A 47 -8.24 4.81 0.47
CA SER A 47 -6.88 4.85 -0.04
C SER A 47 -6.29 3.46 -0.28
N VAL A 48 -6.54 2.52 0.63
CA VAL A 48 -6.20 1.10 0.43
C VAL A 48 -7.05 0.52 -0.71
N GLY A 49 -8.33 0.85 -0.77
CA GLY A 49 -9.25 0.44 -1.83
C GLY A 49 -8.81 0.91 -3.22
N ALA A 50 -8.34 2.16 -3.34
CA ALA A 50 -7.76 2.65 -4.59
C ALA A 50 -6.54 1.83 -5.01
N SER A 51 -5.65 1.52 -4.05
CA SER A 51 -4.49 0.66 -4.27
C SER A 51 -4.91 -0.76 -4.69
N MET A 52 -5.96 -1.30 -4.08
CA MET A 52 -6.57 -2.59 -4.44
C MET A 52 -7.12 -2.59 -5.86
N CYS A 53 -7.82 -1.53 -6.29
CA CYS A 53 -8.36 -1.43 -7.64
C CYS A 53 -7.25 -1.37 -8.69
N ILE A 54 -6.20 -0.59 -8.44
CA ILE A 54 -5.08 -0.42 -9.38
C ILE A 54 -4.29 -1.73 -9.53
N TYR A 55 -3.78 -2.26 -8.41
CA TYR A 55 -2.99 -3.50 -8.43
C TYR A 55 -3.82 -4.72 -8.75
N GLY A 56 -5.07 -4.78 -8.26
CA GLY A 56 -5.98 -5.88 -8.54
C GLY A 56 -6.31 -5.97 -10.03
N ASN A 57 -6.67 -4.84 -10.67
CA ASN A 57 -6.92 -4.84 -12.12
C ASN A 57 -5.67 -5.22 -12.93
N TYR A 58 -4.50 -4.71 -12.54
CA TYR A 58 -3.24 -5.07 -13.16
C TYR A 58 -2.95 -6.58 -13.05
N ALA A 59 -2.99 -7.14 -11.83
CA ALA A 59 -2.73 -8.55 -11.56
C ALA A 59 -3.75 -9.47 -12.24
N LEU A 60 -5.04 -9.10 -12.25
CA LEU A 60 -6.08 -9.81 -13.00
C LEU A 60 -5.72 -9.85 -14.49
N GLY A 61 -5.37 -8.70 -15.07
CA GLY A 61 -5.00 -8.59 -16.49
C GLY A 61 -3.77 -9.40 -16.86
N VAL A 62 -2.74 -9.41 -16.00
CA VAL A 62 -1.55 -10.25 -16.20
C VAL A 62 -1.89 -11.73 -16.10
N GLY A 63 -2.67 -12.14 -15.08
CA GLY A 63 -3.08 -13.53 -14.88
C GLY A 63 -3.79 -14.15 -16.09
N LYS A 64 -4.72 -13.41 -16.73
CA LYS A 64 -5.44 -13.88 -17.92
C LYS A 64 -4.48 -14.14 -19.08
N LYS A 65 -3.56 -13.20 -19.33
CA LYS A 65 -2.60 -13.28 -20.43
C LYS A 65 -1.60 -14.40 -20.23
N LEU A 66 -1.13 -14.59 -18.99
CA LEU A 66 -0.15 -15.61 -18.65
C LEU A 66 -0.73 -17.02 -18.81
N ARG A 67 -1.98 -17.23 -18.35
CA ARG A 67 -2.69 -18.50 -18.53
C ARG A 67 -2.81 -18.89 -20.01
N VAL A 68 -3.26 -17.96 -20.86
CA VAL A 68 -3.41 -18.22 -22.30
C VAL A 68 -2.08 -18.60 -22.97
N ILE A 69 -0.97 -18.05 -22.47
CA ILE A 69 0.36 -18.41 -22.95
C ILE A 69 0.75 -19.81 -22.47
N ASP A 70 0.55 -20.11 -21.19
CA ASP A 70 0.92 -21.39 -20.59
C ASP A 70 0.10 -22.56 -21.17
N GLU A 71 -1.20 -22.35 -21.42
CA GLU A 71 -2.07 -23.31 -22.13
C GLU A 71 -1.59 -23.59 -23.57
N ARG A 72 -0.94 -22.62 -24.23
CA ARG A 72 -0.43 -22.76 -25.59
C ARG A 72 1.00 -23.31 -25.67
N ALA A 73 1.80 -23.10 -24.63
CA ALA A 73 3.25 -23.33 -24.65
C ALA A 73 3.69 -24.57 -23.88
N SER A 74 2.79 -25.33 -23.25
CA SER A 74 3.06 -26.62 -22.58
C SER A 74 4.38 -26.65 -21.80
N GLY A 75 4.50 -25.92 -20.68
CA GLY A 75 5.78 -26.02 -19.95
C GLY A 75 5.94 -25.42 -18.56
N GLU A 76 5.25 -24.34 -18.18
CA GLU A 76 5.50 -23.72 -16.86
C GLU A 76 4.20 -23.39 -16.13
N ASP A 77 4.05 -23.89 -14.90
CA ASP A 77 3.05 -23.37 -13.97
C ASP A 77 3.53 -22.04 -13.38
N ASN A 78 2.94 -20.95 -13.84
CA ASN A 78 3.23 -19.61 -13.35
C ASN A 78 2.22 -19.14 -12.28
N SER A 79 1.49 -20.05 -11.62
CA SER A 79 0.53 -19.74 -10.56
C SER A 79 1.09 -18.85 -9.45
N LYS A 80 2.40 -18.92 -9.18
CA LYS A 80 3.09 -18.12 -8.15
C LYS A 80 3.56 -16.74 -8.63
N PHE A 81 3.42 -16.41 -9.92
CA PHE A 81 3.91 -15.14 -10.46
C PHE A 81 3.21 -13.92 -9.84
N GLY A 82 1.98 -14.08 -9.36
CA GLY A 82 1.29 -13.04 -8.57
C GLY A 82 2.05 -12.60 -7.31
N LEU A 83 2.78 -13.50 -6.65
CA LEU A 83 3.63 -13.15 -5.50
C LEU A 83 4.81 -12.28 -5.92
N LEU A 84 5.46 -12.62 -7.04
CA LEU A 84 6.55 -11.84 -7.59
C LEU A 84 6.09 -10.43 -8.00
N LEU A 85 4.90 -10.31 -8.58
CA LEU A 85 4.31 -9.02 -8.92
C LEU A 85 4.08 -8.15 -7.68
N GLY A 86 3.59 -8.74 -6.58
CA GLY A 86 3.35 -8.04 -5.32
C GLY A 86 4.62 -7.78 -4.49
N LEU A 87 5.66 -8.59 -4.65
CA LEU A 87 6.95 -8.41 -3.97
C LEU A 87 7.64 -7.10 -4.38
N VAL A 88 7.53 -6.68 -5.63
CA VAL A 88 8.15 -5.44 -6.11
C VAL A 88 7.67 -4.21 -5.33
N PRO A 89 6.36 -3.87 -5.29
CA PRO A 89 5.89 -2.73 -4.53
C PRO A 89 6.09 -2.91 -3.02
N THR A 90 5.98 -4.13 -2.52
CA THR A 90 6.22 -4.45 -1.10
C THR A 90 7.66 -4.17 -0.70
N ALA A 91 8.64 -4.59 -1.51
CA ALA A 91 10.06 -4.37 -1.25
C ALA A 91 10.42 -2.87 -1.25
N ILE A 92 9.89 -2.10 -2.21
CA ILE A 92 10.08 -0.64 -2.26
C ILE A 92 9.55 0.02 -0.97
N ASN A 93 8.37 -0.39 -0.52
CA ASN A 93 7.80 0.12 0.73
C ASN A 93 8.61 -0.28 1.96
N TYR A 94 9.15 -1.51 2.00
CA TYR A 94 9.99 -1.95 3.11
C TYR A 94 11.30 -1.17 3.21
N ILE A 95 11.84 -0.66 2.10
CA ILE A 95 12.98 0.27 2.16
C ILE A 95 12.62 1.49 3.02
N TYR A 96 11.42 2.06 2.82
CA TYR A 96 10.95 3.20 3.62
C TYR A 96 10.73 2.82 5.09
N VAL A 97 10.18 1.64 5.36
CA VAL A 97 9.98 1.13 6.73
C VAL A 97 11.33 0.95 7.43
N ILE A 98 12.33 0.38 6.78
CA ILE A 98 13.67 0.19 7.37
C ILE A 98 14.30 1.53 7.73
N ILE A 99 14.23 2.53 6.83
CA ILE A 99 14.75 3.88 7.11
C ILE A 99 14.00 4.52 8.29
N LEU A 100 12.68 4.32 8.37
CA LEU A 100 11.89 4.80 9.51
C LEU A 100 12.34 4.16 10.83
N PHE A 101 12.64 2.86 10.84
CA PHE A 101 13.16 2.18 12.02
C PHE A 101 14.53 2.71 12.42
N LEU A 102 15.43 2.94 11.46
CA LEU A 102 16.74 3.54 11.73
C LEU A 102 16.62 4.96 12.30
N SER A 103 15.65 5.74 11.82
CA SER A 103 15.32 7.07 12.38
C SER A 103 14.78 6.95 13.82
N LYS A 104 13.86 6.01 14.08
CA LYS A 104 13.31 5.78 15.42
C LYS A 104 14.37 5.38 16.46
N PHE A 105 15.30 4.51 16.09
CA PHE A 105 16.37 4.07 17.01
C PHE A 105 17.54 5.07 17.12
N GLY A 106 17.42 6.27 16.52
CA GLY A 106 18.43 7.31 16.59
C GLY A 106 19.72 6.99 15.84
N VAL A 107 19.71 5.97 14.97
CA VAL A 107 20.86 5.64 14.09
C VAL A 107 21.06 6.75 13.06
N ILE A 108 19.96 7.39 12.63
CA ILE A 108 19.96 8.55 11.75
C ILE A 108 19.47 9.76 12.55
N LYS A 109 20.22 10.87 12.51
CA LYS A 109 19.87 12.12 13.20
C LYS A 109 18.65 12.87 12.61
N TYR A 110 18.13 12.37 11.50
CA TYR A 110 17.04 12.99 10.73
C TYR A 110 15.72 12.30 11.06
N ASP A 111 14.67 13.09 11.32
CA ASP A 111 13.31 12.57 11.51
C ASP A 111 12.70 12.20 10.16
N PHE A 112 12.65 10.90 9.88
CA PHE A 112 12.16 10.36 8.62
C PHE A 112 10.64 10.18 8.59
N TYR A 113 9.95 10.30 9.73
CA TYR A 113 8.52 10.03 9.78
C TYR A 113 7.65 10.95 8.88
N PRO A 114 7.94 12.26 8.75
CA PRO A 114 7.22 13.14 7.82
C PRO A 114 7.40 12.72 6.35
N LEU A 115 8.63 12.35 5.97
CA LEU A 115 8.93 11.85 4.62
C LEU A 115 8.26 10.49 4.38
N TYR A 116 8.27 9.60 5.36
CA TYR A 116 7.60 8.31 5.28
C TYR A 116 6.11 8.49 4.95
N LYS A 117 5.38 9.34 5.68
CA LYS A 117 3.95 9.63 5.39
C LYS A 117 3.71 10.11 3.96
N THR A 118 4.64 10.93 3.45
CA THR A 118 4.57 11.52 2.11
C THR A 118 4.86 10.49 1.03
N LEU A 119 5.86 9.63 1.22
CA LEU A 119 6.22 8.56 0.29
C LEU A 119 5.16 7.46 0.25
N THR A 120 4.43 7.26 1.36
CA THR A 120 3.37 6.26 1.47
C THR A 120 1.98 6.88 1.64
N PHE A 121 1.61 7.85 0.80
CA PHE A 121 0.30 8.51 0.90
C PHE A 121 -0.88 7.54 0.93
N TYR A 122 -0.77 6.39 0.25
CA TYR A 122 -1.79 5.34 0.26
C TYR A 122 -2.09 4.74 1.64
N PHE A 123 -1.17 4.90 2.60
CA PHE A 123 -1.32 4.42 3.98
C PHE A 123 -1.42 5.55 5.02
N MET A 124 -1.25 6.80 4.61
CA MET A 124 -1.19 7.94 5.51
C MET A 124 -2.42 8.09 6.43
N PRO A 125 -3.67 7.94 5.96
CA PRO A 125 -4.83 8.01 6.85
C PRO A 125 -4.84 6.93 7.94
N LEU A 126 -4.33 5.72 7.63
CA LEU A 126 -4.26 4.62 8.59
C LEU A 126 -3.14 4.82 9.60
N THR A 127 -1.98 5.34 9.19
CA THR A 127 -0.88 5.64 10.12
C THR A 127 -1.25 6.77 11.08
N TYR A 128 -2.10 7.70 10.63
CA TYR A 128 -2.70 8.76 11.46
C TYR A 128 -3.57 8.24 12.62
N LEU A 129 -4.09 7.00 12.57
CA LEU A 129 -4.84 6.41 13.68
C LEU A 129 -3.99 6.20 14.93
N THR A 130 -2.70 5.91 14.75
CA THR A 130 -1.79 5.49 15.83
C THR A 130 -0.72 6.52 16.15
N ALA A 131 -0.54 7.49 15.27
CA ALA A 131 0.38 8.62 15.43
C ALA A 131 -0.20 9.87 14.72
N PRO A 132 -1.31 10.43 15.28
CA PRO A 132 -1.88 11.67 14.77
C PRO A 132 -0.89 12.81 14.97
N ASN A 133 -0.91 13.81 14.09
CA ASN A 133 -0.06 14.99 14.27
C ASN A 133 -0.49 15.76 15.53
N SER A 134 0.48 16.31 16.26
CA SER A 134 0.27 17.28 17.33
C SER A 134 -0.03 18.66 16.73
N ALA A 135 -0.79 19.47 17.46
CA ALA A 135 -0.94 20.89 17.15
C ALA A 135 0.07 21.66 18.00
N GLU A 136 1.08 22.25 17.37
CA GLU A 136 2.14 22.99 18.05
C GLU A 136 2.16 24.45 17.56
N TYR A 137 2.43 25.37 18.48
CA TYR A 137 2.61 26.78 18.17
C TYR A 137 4.04 27.01 17.70
N VAL A 138 4.22 27.17 16.39
CA VAL A 138 5.51 27.47 15.77
C VAL A 138 5.41 28.86 15.16
N ASP A 139 6.28 29.78 15.61
CA ASP A 139 6.35 31.17 15.14
C ASP A 139 5.00 31.92 15.21
N GLY A 140 4.22 31.69 16.27
CA GLY A 140 2.95 32.38 16.50
C GLY A 140 1.74 31.84 15.72
N ALA A 141 1.91 30.77 14.94
CA ALA A 141 0.83 30.07 14.24
C ALA A 141 0.69 28.62 14.75
N VAL A 142 -0.55 28.12 14.84
CA VAL A 142 -0.80 26.70 15.15
C VAL A 142 -0.52 25.88 13.88
N GLN A 143 0.51 25.06 13.93
CA GLN A 143 0.88 24.15 12.85
C GLN A 143 0.63 22.69 13.26
N SER A 144 0.27 21.87 12.28
CA SER A 144 0.13 20.43 12.48
C SER A 144 1.50 19.77 12.32
N VAL A 145 2.12 19.43 13.44
CA VAL A 145 3.47 18.86 13.48
C VAL A 145 3.37 17.33 13.61
N PRO A 146 4.06 16.56 12.76
CA PRO A 146 4.11 15.11 12.91
C PRO A 146 4.86 14.72 14.19
N VAL A 147 4.36 13.68 14.88
CA VAL A 147 5.04 13.09 16.04
C VAL A 147 6.46 12.68 15.66
N PRO A 148 7.49 13.03 16.44
CA PRO A 148 8.86 12.63 16.15
C PRO A 148 9.00 11.11 15.97
N ALA A 149 9.83 10.66 15.01
CA ALA A 149 10.06 9.22 14.79
C ALA A 149 10.46 8.45 16.07
N THR A 150 11.17 9.10 16.99
CA THR A 150 11.62 8.54 18.29
C THR A 150 10.47 8.22 19.24
N GLU A 151 9.36 8.96 19.15
CA GLU A 151 8.20 8.84 20.04
C GLU A 151 7.09 7.95 19.46
N LEU A 152 7.31 7.37 18.28
CA LEU A 152 6.33 6.48 17.66
C LEU A 152 5.97 5.32 18.59
N SER A 153 4.67 5.06 18.76
CA SER A 153 4.21 3.92 19.54
C SER A 153 4.61 2.57 18.92
N VAL A 154 4.64 1.51 19.73
CA VAL A 154 4.84 0.13 19.22
C VAL A 154 3.71 -0.26 18.26
N GLY A 155 2.48 0.19 18.53
CA GLY A 155 1.34 -0.04 17.64
C GLY A 155 1.54 0.55 16.25
N THR A 156 2.09 1.77 16.16
CA THR A 156 2.44 2.39 14.88
C THR A 156 3.49 1.59 14.12
N LEU A 157 4.51 1.08 14.82
CA LEU A 157 5.53 0.23 14.19
C LEU A 157 4.95 -1.04 13.59
N VAL A 158 4.11 -1.74 14.35
CA VAL A 158 3.43 -2.95 13.85
C VAL A 158 2.60 -2.62 12.62
N LEU A 159 1.84 -1.53 12.66
CA LEU A 159 1.00 -1.09 11.55
C LEU A 159 1.83 -0.82 10.28
N VAL A 160 2.89 0.00 10.37
CA VAL A 160 3.73 0.34 9.20
C VAL A 160 4.48 -0.87 8.65
N THR A 161 4.78 -1.87 9.47
CA THR A 161 5.39 -3.12 9.01
C THR A 161 4.41 -4.04 8.28
N LEU A 162 3.13 -4.04 8.69
CA LEU A 162 2.10 -4.91 8.11
C LEU A 162 1.47 -4.34 6.84
N LEU A 163 1.26 -3.02 6.76
CA LEU A 163 0.57 -2.37 5.65
C LEU A 163 1.17 -2.69 4.26
N PRO A 164 2.51 -2.69 4.06
CA PRO A 164 3.10 -3.07 2.78
C PRO A 164 2.73 -4.47 2.29
N LEU A 165 2.44 -5.42 3.19
CA LEU A 165 2.05 -6.79 2.83
C LEU A 165 0.71 -6.84 2.10
N LEU A 166 -0.12 -5.80 2.21
CA LEU A 166 -1.36 -5.70 1.44
C LEU A 166 -1.09 -5.78 -0.06
N PHE A 167 -0.01 -5.16 -0.57
CA PHE A 167 0.33 -5.23 -1.99
C PHE A 167 0.64 -6.67 -2.42
N LEU A 168 1.31 -7.45 -1.57
CA LEU A 168 1.60 -8.86 -1.82
C LEU A 168 0.32 -9.68 -1.87
N LEU A 169 -0.58 -9.50 -0.89
CA LEU A 169 -1.85 -10.20 -0.83
C LEU A 169 -2.76 -9.86 -2.01
N ILE A 170 -2.93 -8.57 -2.33
CA ILE A 170 -3.78 -8.11 -3.43
C ILE A 170 -3.31 -8.72 -4.75
N ASN A 171 -2.01 -8.59 -5.07
CA ASN A 171 -1.48 -9.12 -6.32
C ASN A 171 -1.57 -10.65 -6.38
N HIS A 172 -1.30 -11.35 -5.27
CA HIS A 172 -1.40 -12.81 -5.25
C HIS A 172 -2.83 -13.31 -5.44
N ILE A 173 -3.79 -12.74 -4.71
CA ILE A 173 -5.20 -13.13 -4.78
C ILE A 173 -5.75 -12.82 -6.17
N SER A 174 -5.59 -11.59 -6.65
CA SER A 174 -6.08 -11.15 -7.95
C SER A 174 -5.45 -11.95 -9.11
N PHE A 175 -4.14 -12.18 -9.07
CA PHE A 175 -3.49 -13.02 -10.06
C PHE A 175 -4.02 -14.45 -10.04
N THR A 176 -4.12 -15.06 -8.85
CA THR A 176 -4.57 -16.46 -8.69
C THR A 176 -6.01 -16.64 -9.18
N VAL A 177 -6.91 -15.72 -8.84
CA VAL A 177 -8.30 -15.74 -9.29
C VAL A 177 -8.37 -15.76 -10.81
N SER A 178 -7.60 -14.88 -11.46
CA SER A 178 -7.58 -14.76 -12.90
C SER A 178 -6.90 -15.94 -13.60
N TYR A 179 -5.72 -16.33 -13.13
CA TYR A 179 -4.91 -17.40 -13.70
C TYR A 179 -5.59 -18.77 -13.58
N LYS A 180 -6.20 -19.06 -12.43
CA LYS A 180 -6.95 -20.32 -12.23
C LYS A 180 -8.39 -20.25 -12.74
N GLN A 181 -8.84 -19.10 -13.25
CA GLN A 181 -10.25 -18.85 -13.62
C GLN A 181 -11.21 -19.25 -12.48
N VAL A 182 -10.86 -18.85 -11.25
CA VAL A 182 -11.75 -19.05 -10.11
C VAL A 182 -12.97 -18.18 -10.34
N ASP A 183 -14.13 -18.81 -10.49
CA ASP A 183 -15.38 -18.08 -10.47
C ASP A 183 -15.68 -17.68 -9.02
N VAL A 184 -15.27 -16.46 -8.68
CA VAL A 184 -15.42 -15.89 -7.34
C VAL A 184 -16.89 -15.85 -6.93
N LYS A 185 -17.80 -15.65 -7.89
CA LYS A 185 -19.24 -15.57 -7.63
C LYS A 185 -19.77 -16.92 -7.16
N SER A 186 -19.43 -18.01 -7.85
CA SER A 186 -19.85 -19.35 -7.42
C SER A 186 -19.16 -19.79 -6.14
N ARG A 187 -17.90 -19.40 -5.91
CA ARG A 187 -17.22 -19.68 -4.63
C ARG A 187 -17.89 -19.03 -3.42
N ILE A 188 -18.28 -17.76 -3.55
CA ILE A 188 -18.92 -17.01 -2.46
C ILE A 188 -20.36 -17.49 -2.24
N LEU A 189 -21.12 -17.73 -3.32
CA LEU A 189 -22.52 -18.13 -3.22
C LEU A 189 -22.73 -19.60 -2.84
N TYR A 190 -21.85 -20.48 -3.30
CA TYR A 190 -22.05 -21.93 -3.20
C TYR A 190 -20.95 -22.66 -2.40
N GLY A 191 -19.94 -21.95 -1.88
CA GLY A 191 -18.96 -22.49 -0.93
C GLY A 191 -18.01 -23.57 -1.47
N LYS A 192 -17.91 -23.74 -2.79
CA LYS A 192 -16.99 -24.70 -3.45
C LYS A 192 -15.79 -23.98 -4.07
#